data_AF-A0A645FAS6-F1
#
_entry.id   AF-A0A645FAS6-F1
#
_cell.length_a   1.000
_cell.length_b   1.000
_cell.length_c   1.000
_cell.angle_alpha   90.00
_cell.angle_beta   90.00
_cell.angle_gamma   90.00
#
_symmetry.space_group_name_H-M   'P 1'
#
loop_
_entity.id
_entity.type
_entity.pdbx_description
1 polymer ?
#
loop_
_entity_poly.entity_id
_entity_poly.type
_entity_poly.pdbx_seq_one_letter_code
_entity_poly.pdbx_strand_id
1 'polypeptide(L)'
;MIWTNSKGTTIFKNNQESFINNVFFLSDSQLRDLFKNAGVHVYSDSGDVFYVGRNWLCIHSIFGGMKKINLPFIAKITNPIDNKLLQNNTKIVEIDMESKSTVLLRIDPL
;
A
#
# COMPACT_ATOMS: atom_id res chain seq x y z
N MET A 1 -0.73 18.06 -5.21
CA MET A 1 0.21 18.40 -4.11
C MET A 1 -0.60 18.58 -2.83
N ILE A 2 -0.04 18.28 -1.67
CA ILE A 2 -0.64 18.58 -0.35
C ILE A 2 0.31 19.50 0.38
N TRP A 3 -0.24 20.52 1.03
CA TRP A 3 0.52 21.37 1.93
C TRP A 3 -0.26 21.54 3.22
N THR A 4 0.36 21.21 4.36
CA THR A 4 -0.22 21.47 5.69
C THR A 4 0.58 22.55 6.40
N ASN A 5 -0.10 23.53 6.98
CA ASN A 5 0.49 24.60 7.78
C ASN A 5 -0.31 24.81 9.08
N SER A 6 0.06 25.83 9.87
CA SER A 6 -0.59 26.12 11.15
C SER A 6 -2.08 26.49 11.07
N LYS A 7 -2.61 26.77 9.87
CA LYS A 7 -4.04 27.09 9.65
C LYS A 7 -4.85 25.88 9.17
N GLY A 8 -4.22 24.89 8.54
CA GLY A 8 -4.92 23.74 7.98
C GLY A 8 -4.17 23.13 6.79
N THR A 9 -4.91 22.44 5.91
CA THR A 9 -4.35 21.71 4.78
C THR A 9 -4.91 22.22 3.45
N THR A 10 -4.02 22.52 2.52
CA THR A 10 -4.32 22.84 1.12
C THR A 10 -4.10 21.60 0.24
N ILE A 11 -5.08 21.27 -0.58
CA ILE A 11 -5.00 20.22 -1.61
C ILE A 11 -5.00 20.87 -2.98
N PHE A 12 -3.99 20.56 -3.79
CA PHE A 12 -3.88 21.00 -5.18
C PHE A 12 -4.21 19.84 -6.11
N LYS A 13 -5.29 19.97 -6.88
CA LYS A 13 -5.80 18.96 -7.82
C LYS A 13 -6.31 19.62 -9.09
N ASN A 14 -5.92 19.14 -10.28
CA ASN A 14 -6.44 19.60 -11.58
C ASN A 14 -6.45 21.14 -11.76
N ASN A 15 -5.37 21.81 -11.35
CA ASN A 15 -5.26 23.28 -11.36
C ASN A 15 -6.28 24.02 -10.47
N GLN A 16 -6.94 23.29 -9.57
CA GLN A 16 -7.80 23.82 -8.52
C GLN A 16 -7.11 23.68 -7.16
N GLU A 17 -7.35 24.66 -6.30
CA GLU A 17 -6.89 24.69 -4.91
C GLU A 17 -8.11 24.57 -3.99
N SER A 18 -8.06 23.65 -3.04
CA SER A 18 -9.04 23.55 -1.96
C SER A 18 -8.33 23.63 -0.60
N PHE A 19 -8.75 24.58 0.22
CA PHE A 19 -8.26 24.72 1.59
C PHE A 19 -9.27 24.12 2.57
N ILE A 20 -8.76 23.28 3.47
CA ILE A 20 -9.55 22.66 4.54
C ILE A 20 -9.04 23.22 5.88
N ASN A 21 -9.89 24.03 6.51
CA ASN A 21 -9.57 24.70 7.77
C ASN A 21 -9.42 23.71 8.92
N ASN A 22 -8.43 23.92 9.80
CA ASN A 22 -8.17 23.10 11.00
C ASN A 22 -7.96 21.60 10.76
N VAL A 23 -7.62 21.19 9.53
CA VAL A 23 -7.17 19.81 9.24
C VAL A 23 -5.66 19.78 9.19
N PHE A 24 -5.05 19.11 10.16
CA PHE A 24 -3.59 18.97 10.30
C PHE A 24 -3.09 17.55 10.02
N PHE A 25 -4.01 16.58 9.99
CA PHE A 25 -3.72 15.18 9.75
C PHE A 25 -4.80 14.62 8.83
N LEU A 26 -4.39 13.80 7.87
CA LEU A 26 -5.28 13.01 7.04
C LEU A 26 -5.21 11.55 7.50
N SER A 27 -6.34 10.86 7.53
CA SER A 27 -6.37 9.43 7.79
C SER A 27 -5.63 8.66 6.69
N ASP A 28 -5.26 7.41 6.97
CA ASP A 28 -4.65 6.53 5.97
C ASP A 28 -5.55 6.36 4.73
N SER A 29 -6.87 6.26 4.94
CA SER A 29 -7.86 6.18 3.85
C SER A 29 -7.90 7.46 3.02
N GLN A 30 -7.91 8.64 3.65
CA GLN A 30 -7.89 9.93 2.95
C GLN A 30 -6.61 10.11 2.13
N LEU A 31 -5.45 9.75 2.69
CA LEU A 31 -4.18 9.78 1.96
C LEU A 31 -4.19 8.82 0.78
N ARG A 32 -4.70 7.60 0.97
CA ARG A 32 -4.78 6.57 -0.08
C ARG A 32 -5.66 7.03 -1.25
N ASP A 33 -6.84 7.58 -0.97
CA ASP A 33 -7.74 8.11 -1.99
C ASP A 33 -7.11 9.26 -2.76
N LEU A 34 -6.40 10.13 -2.07
CA LEU A 34 -5.69 11.23 -2.71
C LEU A 34 -4.57 10.72 -3.62
N PHE A 35 -3.77 9.76 -3.17
CA PHE A 35 -2.69 9.18 -3.98
C PHE A 35 -3.22 8.40 -5.19
N LYS A 36 -4.31 7.63 -5.03
CA LYS A 36 -5.03 7.01 -6.16
C LYS A 36 -5.44 8.04 -7.20
N ASN A 37 -6.06 9.14 -6.76
CA ASN A 37 -6.47 10.24 -7.64
C ASN A 37 -5.28 10.91 -8.35
N ALA A 38 -4.08 10.87 -7.77
CA ALA A 38 -2.85 11.38 -8.37
C ALA A 38 -2.17 10.37 -9.31
N GLY A 39 -2.76 9.19 -9.54
CA GLY A 39 -2.20 8.15 -10.41
C GLY A 39 -1.10 7.30 -9.75
N VAL A 40 -0.90 7.42 -8.43
CA VAL A 40 0.05 6.58 -7.69
C VAL A 40 -0.52 5.17 -7.57
N HIS A 41 0.32 4.17 -7.85
CA HIS A 41 -0.05 2.78 -7.67
C HIS A 41 -0.24 2.45 -6.18
N VAL A 42 -1.41 1.91 -5.83
CA VAL A 42 -1.71 1.45 -4.47
C VAL A 42 -1.67 -0.08 -4.45
N TYR A 43 -0.76 -0.62 -3.64
CA TYR A 43 -0.56 -2.05 -3.51
C TYR A 43 -1.66 -2.73 -2.69
N SER A 44 -2.13 -2.11 -1.61
CA SER A 44 -3.19 -2.65 -0.73
C SER A 44 -4.12 -1.55 -0.22
N ASP A 45 -5.38 -1.91 -0.06
CA ASP A 45 -6.44 -1.06 0.50
C ASP A 45 -6.78 -1.40 1.96
N SER A 46 -6.07 -2.35 2.57
CA SER A 46 -6.43 -2.91 3.88
C SER A 46 -6.10 -2.04 5.09
N GLY A 47 -5.39 -0.91 4.92
CA GLY A 47 -4.94 -0.07 6.04
C GLY A 47 -3.75 -0.64 6.83
N ASP A 48 -3.22 -1.79 6.42
CA ASP A 48 -2.07 -2.43 7.07
C ASP A 48 -0.75 -1.72 6.75
N VAL A 49 0.27 -1.92 7.61
CA VAL A 49 1.61 -1.40 7.35
C VAL A 49 2.25 -2.20 6.23
N PHE A 50 2.72 -1.50 5.20
CA PHE A 50 3.17 -2.12 3.96
C PHE A 50 4.48 -1.50 3.48
N TYR A 51 5.42 -2.35 3.07
CA TYR A 51 6.69 -1.95 2.46
C TYR A 51 6.97 -2.81 1.23
N VAL A 52 7.42 -2.18 0.15
CA VAL A 52 7.83 -2.87 -1.08
C VAL A 52 9.03 -2.19 -1.71
N GLY A 53 9.99 -2.98 -2.17
CA GLY A 53 11.18 -2.49 -2.84
C GLY A 53 12.30 -3.53 -2.89
N ARG A 54 13.21 -3.41 -3.88
CA ARG A 54 14.38 -4.28 -4.02
C ARG A 54 14.04 -5.79 -3.99
N ASN A 55 12.98 -6.18 -4.68
CA ASN A 55 12.46 -7.55 -4.74
C ASN A 55 11.93 -8.09 -3.40
N TRP A 56 11.57 -7.21 -2.47
CA TRP A 56 10.94 -7.56 -1.20
C TRP A 56 9.56 -6.94 -1.08
N LEU A 57 8.65 -7.69 -0.47
CA LEU A 57 7.39 -7.20 0.05
C LEU A 57 7.28 -7.60 1.51
N CYS A 58 6.92 -6.64 2.35
CA CYS A 58 6.61 -6.84 3.76
C CYS A 58 5.24 -6.26 4.06
N ILE A 59 4.41 -7.03 4.74
CA ILE A 59 3.13 -6.57 5.26
C ILE A 59 3.04 -6.96 6.73
N HIS A 60 2.67 -6.01 7.58
CA HIS A 60 2.34 -6.26 8.99
C HIS A 60 0.85 -5.98 9.19
N SER A 61 0.09 -7.03 9.50
CA SER A 61 -1.35 -6.88 9.64
C SER A 61 -1.76 -6.41 11.02
N ILE A 62 -2.62 -5.39 11.06
CA ILE A 62 -3.21 -4.89 12.30
C ILE A 62 -4.35 -5.82 12.74
N PHE A 63 -5.28 -6.12 11.83
CA PHE A 63 -6.54 -6.84 12.15
C PHE A 63 -6.55 -8.32 11.74
N GLY A 64 -5.59 -8.76 10.93
CA GLY A 64 -5.62 -10.10 10.33
C GLY A 64 -6.60 -10.23 9.16
N GLY A 65 -6.90 -11.46 8.77
CA GLY A 65 -7.75 -11.84 7.64
C GLY A 65 -7.04 -11.80 6.29
N MET A 66 -7.81 -12.02 5.24
CA MET A 66 -7.32 -12.11 3.87
C MET A 66 -6.78 -10.77 3.37
N LYS A 67 -5.50 -10.74 2.98
CA LYS A 67 -4.83 -9.58 2.40
C LYS A 67 -4.68 -9.77 0.91
N LYS A 68 -5.22 -8.83 0.15
CA LYS A 68 -5.10 -8.77 -1.30
C LYS A 68 -4.14 -7.65 -1.69
N ILE A 69 -3.06 -8.01 -2.37
CA ILE A 69 -2.04 -7.09 -2.83
C ILE A 69 -2.02 -7.07 -4.36
N ASN A 70 -2.12 -5.89 -4.95
CA ASN A 70 -2.05 -5.67 -6.39
C ASN A 70 -0.65 -5.17 -6.78
N LEU A 71 0.02 -5.91 -7.67
CA LEU A 71 1.31 -5.55 -8.22
C LEU A 71 1.13 -4.78 -9.54
N PRO A 72 1.97 -3.77 -9.81
CA PRO A 72 1.92 -3.04 -11.08
C PRO A 72 2.50 -3.85 -12.26
N PHE A 73 3.10 -5.01 -11.98
CA PHE A 73 3.75 -5.91 -12.95
C PHE A 73 3.42 -7.38 -12.63
N ILE A 74 3.66 -8.26 -13.60
CA ILE A 74 3.57 -9.71 -13.41
C ILE A 74 4.81 -10.19 -12.67
N ALA A 75 4.65 -11.05 -11.67
CA ALA A 75 5.75 -11.53 -10.85
C ALA A 75 5.62 -13.00 -10.44
N LYS A 76 6.76 -13.54 -10.01
CA LYS A 76 6.91 -14.75 -9.23
C LYS A 76 7.05 -14.38 -7.74
N ILE A 77 6.35 -15.11 -6.88
CA ILE A 77 6.28 -14.85 -5.44
C ILE A 77 6.80 -16.06 -4.68
N THR A 78 7.78 -15.85 -3.82
CA THR A 78 8.36 -16.94 -3.01
C THR A 78 8.38 -16.59 -1.53
N ASN A 79 8.21 -17.61 -0.69
CA ASN A 79 8.51 -17.52 0.73
C ASN A 79 10.05 -17.56 0.89
N PRO A 80 10.67 -16.53 1.45
CA PRO A 80 12.12 -16.46 1.59
C PRO A 80 12.69 -17.41 2.65
N ILE A 81 11.87 -17.90 3.59
CA ILE A 81 12.34 -18.72 4.71
C ILE A 81 12.72 -20.12 4.23
N ASP A 82 11.89 -20.71 3.37
CA ASP A 82 12.02 -22.08 2.87
C ASP A 82 12.24 -22.13 1.33
N ASN A 83 12.35 -20.97 0.68
CA ASN A 83 12.41 -20.80 -0.78
C ASN A 83 11.21 -21.41 -1.52
N LYS A 84 10.08 -21.60 -0.84
CA LYS A 84 8.89 -22.18 -1.45
C LYS A 84 8.25 -21.21 -2.44
N LEU A 85 7.94 -21.72 -3.63
CA LEU A 85 7.11 -21.01 -4.60
C LEU A 85 5.68 -20.91 -4.07
N LEU A 86 5.18 -19.69 -3.88
CA LEU A 86 3.80 -19.45 -3.46
C LEU A 86 2.89 -19.25 -4.66
N GLN A 87 3.31 -18.37 -5.58
CA GLN A 87 2.58 -18.05 -6.79
C GLN A 87 3.56 -17.74 -7.92
N ASN A 88 3.16 -18.02 -9.15
CA ASN A 88 3.94 -17.72 -10.35
C ASN A 88 3.05 -17.01 -11.38
N ASN A 89 3.63 -16.11 -12.17
CA ASN A 89 2.93 -15.41 -13.25
C ASN A 89 1.64 -14.70 -12.77
N THR A 90 1.73 -13.91 -11.70
CA THR A 90 0.58 -13.21 -11.12
C THR A 90 0.82 -11.71 -10.96
N LYS A 91 -0.27 -10.93 -11.01
CA LYS A 91 -0.30 -9.54 -10.55
C LYS A 91 -0.98 -9.37 -9.20
N ILE A 92 -1.57 -10.44 -8.65
CA ILE A 92 -2.34 -10.40 -7.41
C ILE A 92 -1.74 -11.42 -6.45
N VAL A 93 -1.44 -10.96 -5.23
CA VAL A 93 -0.99 -11.82 -4.13
C VAL A 93 -2.05 -11.82 -3.05
N GLU A 94 -2.46 -13.02 -2.63
CA GLU A 94 -3.45 -13.22 -1.58
C GLU A 94 -2.81 -14.01 -0.44
N ILE A 95 -2.90 -13.48 0.79
CA ILE A 95 -2.27 -14.05 1.97
C ILE A 95 -3.27 -13.96 3.12
N ASP A 96 -3.59 -15.09 3.73
CA ASP A 96 -4.32 -15.09 4.99
C ASP A 96 -3.35 -14.80 6.14
N MET A 97 -3.72 -13.87 7.01
CA MET A 97 -2.85 -13.40 8.08
C MET A 97 -3.56 -13.39 9.42
N GLU A 98 -2.86 -13.77 10.47
CA GLU A 98 -3.32 -13.52 11.84
C GLU A 98 -3.21 -12.02 12.17
N SER A 99 -4.02 -11.55 13.12
CA SER A 99 -3.88 -10.19 13.65
C SER A 99 -2.51 -9.99 14.31
N LYS A 100 -1.91 -8.82 14.10
CA LYS A 100 -0.61 -8.42 14.65
C LYS A 100 0.56 -9.29 14.18
N SER A 101 0.45 -9.91 13.01
CA SER A 101 1.49 -10.74 12.40
C SER A 101 2.19 -10.02 11.24
N THR A 102 3.44 -10.41 10.94
CA THR A 102 4.23 -9.89 9.83
C THR A 102 4.57 -11.00 8.85
N VAL A 103 4.40 -10.75 7.56
CA VAL A 103 4.83 -11.64 6.48
C VAL A 103 5.82 -10.91 5.58
N LEU A 104 6.90 -11.62 5.23
CA LEU A 104 7.91 -11.18 4.28
C LEU A 104 7.90 -12.11 3.07
N LEU A 105 7.85 -11.54 1.87
CA LEU A 105 7.85 -12.26 0.61
C LEU A 105 8.94 -11.73 -0.31
N ARG A 106 9.46 -12.64 -1.14
CA ARG A 106 10.28 -12.29 -2.30
C ARG A 106 9.40 -12.11 -3.53
N ILE A 107 9.64 -11.02 -4.24
CA ILE A 107 8.92 -10.67 -5.48
C ILE A 107 9.94 -10.50 -6.59
N ASP A 108 9.87 -11.38 -7.57
CA ASP A 108 10.71 -11.33 -8.75
C ASP A 108 9.84 -11.00 -9.97
N PRO A 109 9.98 -9.80 -10.57
CA PRO A 109 9.30 -9.47 -11.82
C PRO A 109 9.63 -10.48 -12.92
N LEU A 110 8.65 -10.78 -13.76
CA LEU A 110 8.77 -11.67 -14.92
C LEU A 110 8.83 -10.90 -16.23
#